data_AF-A0A9P4R0S3-F1
#
_entry.id   AF-A0A9P4R0S3-F1
#
_cell.length_a   1.000
_cell.length_b   1.000
_cell.length_c   1.000
_cell.angle_alpha   90.00
_cell.angle_beta   90.00
_cell.angle_gamma   90.00
#
_symmetry.space_group_name_H-M   'P 1'
#
loop_
_entity.id
_entity.type
_entity.pdbx_description
1 polymer ?
#
loop_
_entity_poly.entity_id
_entity_poly.type
_entity_poly.pdbx_seq_one_letter_code
_entity_poly.pdbx_strand_id
1 'polypeptide(L)'
;STSPTKGKNKRSSSAMSHATTHRSTLRIVDRTTHRQPFPLDERTTLPPPDPSTTDFPPTPFPPGTPGTHFNIYKALLRHPNLFFPFALRLPPHTLLSLYAIDKEFHYRLNRYSISIMHDYVSRLAPTAARIFAWRLYPHLCISDPVLKPMDARPHLARDIPSLRWVSMVLYRGRVVRQVLTLLGIEGHRVPARAEEALMRFWVLMDLGTFGARRRYLREGWGKVDVLLVQMFFVKVDMRMGHPVTGGAEGGWLGHLLLTQKSLVTLRDVLMGSELRCDEYCDRPYDELMEWVVQTYPVNRFDLDWVPDLVDEESTGIPSEYVGFLCREHRLFDGSYLPSAVDLVEAEGLKRFGYARTAQMDWRTLEFILYGHVDAAGENVPVARRHVKSKKV
;
A
#
# COMPACT_ATOMS: atom_id res chain seq x y z
N SER A 1 46.47 57.94 27.98
CA SER A 1 45.76 58.65 29.05
C SER A 1 44.34 58.94 28.60
N THR A 2 43.37 58.68 29.49
CA THR A 2 42.04 59.33 29.58
C THR A 2 41.12 59.38 28.35
N SER A 3 40.13 58.49 28.37
CA SER A 3 38.73 58.72 27.95
C SER A 3 38.04 59.79 28.86
N PRO A 4 36.72 60.14 28.77
CA PRO A 4 35.72 60.23 27.67
C PRO A 4 34.75 61.47 27.79
N THR A 5 33.69 61.50 26.95
CA THR A 5 32.28 61.96 27.19
C THR A 5 31.77 63.35 26.74
N LYS A 6 30.73 63.32 25.88
CA LYS A 6 29.41 64.01 25.95
C LYS A 6 28.57 63.46 24.77
N GLY A 7 27.26 63.22 24.84
CA GLY A 7 26.25 63.75 25.75
C GLY A 7 25.03 62.84 25.93
N LYS A 8 24.39 63.06 27.07
CA LYS A 8 23.08 62.56 27.49
C LYS A 8 21.97 63.30 26.74
N ASN A 9 20.83 62.65 26.52
CA ASN A 9 19.55 63.22 26.94
C ASN A 9 18.48 62.15 27.19
N LYS A 10 17.64 62.48 28.16
CA LYS A 10 16.89 61.63 29.09
C LYS A 10 15.40 61.97 28.93
N ARG A 11 14.52 60.99 28.77
CA ARG A 11 13.07 61.05 29.08
C ARG A 11 12.62 59.63 29.46
N SER A 12 12.44 59.33 30.74
CA SER A 12 11.27 59.57 31.61
C SER A 12 10.38 58.33 31.68
N SER A 13 10.44 57.70 32.85
CA SER A 13 9.72 56.50 33.26
C SER A 13 8.25 56.82 33.58
N SER A 14 7.35 56.51 32.65
CA SER A 14 5.93 56.26 32.95
C SER A 14 5.28 55.53 31.77
N ALA A 15 5.54 54.23 31.67
CA ALA A 15 4.73 53.28 30.90
C ALA A 15 5.10 51.85 31.33
N MET A 16 4.69 51.47 32.55
CA MET A 16 4.53 50.07 32.91
C MET A 16 3.20 49.60 32.31
N SER A 17 3.24 48.64 31.39
CA SER A 17 2.38 47.43 31.38
C SER A 17 2.50 46.72 30.03
N HIS A 18 2.50 45.39 30.07
CA HIS A 18 2.58 44.42 28.95
C HIS A 18 3.97 44.03 28.47
N ALA A 19 4.78 43.46 29.37
CA ALA A 19 5.76 42.45 29.00
C ALA A 19 5.04 41.10 28.84
N THR A 20 4.59 40.79 27.63
CA THR A 20 4.06 39.45 27.30
C THR A 20 5.23 38.51 27.08
N THR A 21 5.42 37.58 28.02
CA THR A 21 6.34 36.45 27.95
C THR A 21 6.05 35.62 26.70
N HIS A 22 6.79 35.82 25.61
CA HIS A 22 6.80 34.87 24.50
C HIS A 22 7.59 33.63 24.92
N ARG A 23 6.91 32.74 25.65
CA ARG A 23 7.29 31.35 25.80
C ARG A 23 7.20 30.74 24.40
N SER A 24 8.35 30.58 23.74
CA SER A 24 8.46 29.85 22.48
C SER A 24 8.04 28.40 22.73
N THR A 25 6.76 28.14 22.56
CA THR A 25 6.24 26.78 22.47
C THR A 25 6.92 26.14 21.27
N LEU A 26 7.68 25.07 21.52
CA LEU A 26 8.16 24.18 20.47
C LEU A 26 6.92 23.73 19.70
N ARG A 27 6.70 24.36 18.54
CA ARG A 27 5.62 24.01 17.63
C ARG A 27 6.07 22.71 16.97
N ILE A 28 5.70 21.58 17.55
CA ILE A 28 5.83 20.29 16.88
C ILE A 28 4.93 20.38 15.64
N VAL A 29 5.55 20.61 14.49
CA VAL A 29 4.85 20.66 13.21
C VAL A 29 4.43 19.24 12.90
N ASP A 30 3.13 18.98 12.97
CA ASP A 30 2.58 17.70 12.55
C ASP A 30 2.80 17.56 11.03
N ARG A 31 3.58 16.55 10.65
CA ARG A 31 4.04 16.32 9.26
C ARG A 31 2.89 16.03 8.30
N THR A 32 1.70 15.75 8.82
CA THR A 32 0.51 15.36 8.06
C THR A 32 -0.30 16.56 7.55
N THR A 33 -0.31 17.70 8.27
CA THR A 33 -1.22 18.84 8.03
C THR A 33 -0.76 19.84 6.98
N HIS A 34 0.51 19.79 6.54
CA HIS A 34 1.06 20.73 5.54
C HIS A 34 1.16 20.16 4.11
N ARG A 35 0.49 19.04 3.86
CA ARG A 35 0.40 18.40 2.54
C ARG A 35 -0.61 19.16 1.67
N GLN A 36 -0.20 19.55 0.47
CA GLN A 36 -1.15 19.90 -0.58
C GLN A 36 -1.70 18.58 -1.17
N PRO A 37 -3.03 18.45 -1.39
CA PRO A 37 -3.59 17.32 -2.12
C PRO A 37 -2.99 17.27 -3.54
N PHE A 38 -2.32 16.18 -3.88
CA PHE A 38 -1.74 16.03 -5.21
C PHE A 38 -2.82 15.64 -6.25
N PRO A 39 -2.83 16.26 -7.44
CA PRO A 39 -3.61 15.77 -8.57
C PRO A 39 -3.09 14.38 -9.03
N LEU A 40 -4.01 13.44 -9.28
CA LEU A 40 -3.70 12.07 -9.71
C LEU A 40 -3.23 11.96 -11.18
N ASP A 41 -3.15 13.07 -11.90
CA ASP A 41 -2.99 13.11 -13.37
C ASP A 41 -1.54 13.26 -13.88
N GLU A 42 -0.56 13.50 -13.00
CA GLU A 42 0.84 13.59 -13.44
C GLU A 42 1.46 12.19 -13.53
N ARG A 43 1.49 11.67 -14.77
CA ARG A 43 2.50 10.69 -15.20
C ARG A 43 3.84 11.11 -14.62
N THR A 44 4.53 10.16 -14.00
CA THR A 44 5.75 10.33 -13.22
C THR A 44 6.90 10.91 -14.06
N THR A 45 6.84 12.20 -14.38
CA THR A 45 7.98 12.94 -14.88
C THR A 45 8.83 13.25 -13.66
N LEU A 46 9.89 12.48 -13.49
CA LEU A 46 11.01 12.91 -12.66
C LEU A 46 11.40 14.32 -13.11
N PRO A 47 11.73 15.25 -12.19
CA PRO A 47 12.42 16.45 -12.60
C PRO A 47 13.68 16.02 -13.39
N PRO A 48 13.99 16.71 -14.50
CA PRO A 48 15.19 16.39 -15.28
C PRO A 48 16.41 16.40 -14.35
N PRO A 49 17.37 15.49 -14.56
CA PRO A 49 18.63 15.55 -13.81
C PRO A 49 19.25 16.93 -14.02
N ASP A 50 19.59 17.61 -12.93
CA ASP A 50 20.29 18.89 -12.98
C ASP A 50 21.55 18.73 -13.85
N PRO A 51 21.68 19.49 -14.96
CA PRO A 51 22.83 19.38 -15.85
C PRO A 51 24.15 19.84 -15.19
N SER A 52 24.10 20.43 -13.99
CA SER A 52 25.25 20.91 -13.22
C SER A 52 25.99 19.82 -12.41
N THR A 53 25.65 18.54 -12.57
CA THR A 53 26.27 17.46 -11.77
C THR A 53 27.44 16.73 -12.46
N THR A 54 28.01 17.29 -13.55
CA THR A 54 29.10 16.62 -14.31
C THR A 54 30.51 17.15 -14.09
N ASP A 55 30.70 18.26 -13.37
CA ASP A 55 32.05 18.78 -13.11
C ASP A 55 32.55 18.37 -11.72
N PHE A 56 33.20 17.21 -11.64
CA PHE A 56 34.13 16.92 -10.54
C PHE A 56 35.55 16.82 -11.10
N PRO A 57 36.50 17.68 -10.66
CA PRO A 57 37.91 17.40 -10.88
C PRO A 57 38.28 16.10 -10.14
N PRO A 58 39.19 15.26 -10.71
CA PRO A 58 39.65 14.06 -10.04
C PRO A 58 40.31 14.48 -8.73
N THR A 59 39.68 14.16 -7.60
CA THR A 59 40.27 14.40 -6.29
C THR A 59 41.48 13.47 -6.18
N PRO A 60 42.72 13.98 -6.01
CA PRO A 60 43.87 13.12 -5.84
C PRO A 60 43.64 12.24 -4.63
N PHE A 61 43.78 10.92 -4.79
CA PHE A 61 43.80 10.01 -3.66
C PHE A 61 44.92 10.49 -2.71
N PRO A 62 44.61 10.84 -1.44
CA PRO A 62 45.68 11.13 -0.49
C PRO A 62 46.58 9.89 -0.41
N PRO A 63 47.92 10.05 -0.41
CA PRO A 63 48.82 8.94 -0.23
C PRO A 63 48.43 8.23 1.07
N GLY A 64 48.05 6.96 0.95
CA GLY A 64 47.56 6.18 2.07
C GLY A 64 48.59 6.18 3.19
N THR A 65 48.12 6.40 4.42
CA THR A 65 48.92 6.18 5.62
C THR A 65 49.49 4.75 5.54
N PRO A 66 50.81 4.58 5.68
CA PRO A 66 51.44 3.26 5.56
C PRO A 66 50.82 2.32 6.60
N GLY A 67 50.17 1.26 6.12
CA GLY A 67 49.49 0.25 6.96
C GLY A 67 48.00 0.02 6.66
N THR A 68 47.37 0.80 5.80
CA THR A 68 45.97 0.56 5.41
C THR A 68 45.87 -0.48 4.28
N HIS A 69 45.49 -1.71 4.62
CA HIS A 69 45.20 -2.75 3.62
C HIS A 69 44.09 -2.29 2.66
N PHE A 70 44.27 -2.54 1.37
CA PHE A 70 43.25 -2.25 0.36
C PHE A 70 41.97 -3.03 0.68
N ASN A 71 40.87 -2.30 0.90
CA ASN A 71 39.55 -2.87 1.13
C ASN A 71 38.69 -2.69 -0.12
N ILE A 72 38.51 -3.77 -0.88
CA ILE A 72 37.75 -3.77 -2.13
C ILE A 72 36.32 -3.27 -1.95
N TYR A 73 35.65 -3.65 -0.85
CA TYR A 73 34.30 -3.19 -0.54
C TYR A 73 34.27 -1.67 -0.39
N LYS A 74 35.19 -1.10 0.38
CA LYS A 74 35.30 0.36 0.56
C LYS A 74 35.66 1.07 -0.73
N ALA A 75 36.51 0.49 -1.57
CA ALA A 75 36.81 1.03 -2.90
C ALA A 75 35.55 1.08 -3.80
N LEU A 76 34.73 0.02 -3.79
CA LEU A 76 33.46 -0.05 -4.51
C LEU A 76 32.46 1.03 -4.05
N LEU A 77 32.32 1.24 -2.73
CA LEU A 77 31.43 2.27 -2.18
C LEU A 77 31.84 3.69 -2.58
N ARG A 78 33.15 3.93 -2.65
CA ARG A 78 33.70 5.26 -2.95
C ARG A 78 33.60 5.61 -4.42
N HIS A 79 33.69 4.60 -5.28
CA HIS A 79 33.69 4.78 -6.72
C HIS A 79 32.30 5.20 -7.23
N PRO A 80 32.17 6.38 -7.88
CA PRO A 80 30.87 6.96 -8.24
C PRO A 80 30.04 6.05 -9.16
N ASN A 81 30.70 5.36 -10.10
CA ASN A 81 30.02 4.54 -11.10
C ASN A 81 29.80 3.07 -10.68
N LEU A 82 30.46 2.60 -9.60
CA LEU A 82 30.35 1.20 -9.17
C LEU A 82 29.36 1.04 -8.00
N PHE A 83 29.19 2.08 -7.19
CA PHE A 83 28.27 2.07 -6.07
C PHE A 83 26.82 1.78 -6.51
N PHE A 84 26.31 2.42 -7.57
CA PHE A 84 24.93 2.20 -8.03
C PHE A 84 24.69 0.76 -8.51
N PRO A 85 25.47 0.21 -9.48
CA PRO A 85 25.35 -1.19 -9.87
C PRO A 85 25.46 -2.18 -8.71
N PHE A 86 26.31 -1.88 -7.73
CA PHE A 86 26.49 -2.68 -6.52
C PHE A 86 25.22 -2.65 -5.66
N ALA A 87 24.78 -1.46 -5.23
CA ALA A 87 23.60 -1.29 -4.38
C ALA A 87 22.34 -1.87 -5.05
N LEU A 88 22.18 -1.67 -6.36
CA LEU A 88 21.04 -2.17 -7.10
C LEU A 88 20.97 -3.69 -7.13
N ARG A 89 22.09 -4.42 -7.06
CA ARG A 89 22.13 -5.89 -7.15
C ARG A 89 22.00 -6.60 -5.81
N LEU A 90 22.05 -5.88 -4.70
CA LEU A 90 21.89 -6.47 -3.38
C LEU A 90 20.50 -7.09 -3.19
N PRO A 91 20.37 -8.20 -2.46
CA PRO A 91 19.08 -8.66 -1.94
C PRO A 91 18.49 -7.65 -0.93
N PRO A 92 17.16 -7.54 -0.77
CA PRO A 92 16.55 -6.56 0.14
C PRO A 92 17.03 -6.65 1.58
N HIS A 93 17.21 -7.87 2.09
CA HIS A 93 17.72 -8.09 3.45
C HIS A 93 19.15 -7.57 3.58
N THR A 94 20.04 -7.90 2.64
CA THR A 94 21.43 -7.46 2.64
C THR A 94 21.55 -5.94 2.47
N LEU A 95 20.72 -5.33 1.62
CA LEU A 95 20.65 -3.88 1.46
C LEU A 95 20.34 -3.19 2.80
N LEU A 96 19.33 -3.70 3.52
CA LEU A 96 18.95 -3.20 4.84
C LEU A 96 20.06 -3.43 5.88
N SER A 97 20.68 -4.60 5.90
CA SER A 97 21.79 -4.90 6.82
C SER A 97 22.98 -3.97 6.58
N LEU A 98 23.39 -3.76 5.33
CA LEU A 98 24.50 -2.84 5.01
C LEU A 98 24.15 -1.39 5.34
N TYR A 99 22.88 -0.99 5.12
CA TYR A 99 22.39 0.32 5.54
C TYR A 99 22.46 0.56 7.05
N ALA A 100 22.23 -0.49 7.85
CA ALA A 100 22.26 -0.41 9.31
C ALA A 100 23.68 -0.52 9.90
N ILE A 101 24.53 -1.35 9.29
CA ILE A 101 25.85 -1.71 9.85
C ILE A 101 26.95 -0.74 9.37
N ASP A 102 26.98 -0.39 8.08
CA ASP A 102 28.09 0.34 7.49
C ASP A 102 27.79 1.84 7.29
N LYS A 103 28.50 2.69 8.04
CA LYS A 103 28.31 4.15 8.01
C LYS A 103 28.52 4.77 6.62
N GLU A 104 29.45 4.23 5.84
CA GLU A 104 29.77 4.76 4.51
C GLU A 104 28.71 4.37 3.48
N PHE A 105 28.25 3.13 3.52
CA PHE A 105 27.10 2.67 2.75
C PHE A 105 25.85 3.49 3.09
N HIS A 106 25.57 3.66 4.38
CA HIS A 106 24.46 4.47 4.88
C HIS A 106 24.48 5.89 4.31
N TYR A 107 25.62 6.58 4.41
CA TYR A 107 25.80 7.93 3.89
C TYR A 107 25.57 8.01 2.38
N ARG A 108 26.18 7.08 1.61
CA ARG A 108 26.05 7.04 0.16
C ARG A 108 24.62 6.73 -0.28
N LEU A 109 23.94 5.81 0.39
CA LEU A 109 22.55 5.47 0.11
C LEU A 109 21.63 6.67 0.37
N ASN A 110 21.81 7.37 1.50
CA ASN A 110 21.03 8.56 1.85
C ASN A 110 21.21 9.68 0.80
N ARG A 111 22.44 9.89 0.32
CA ARG A 111 22.76 10.92 -0.69
C ARG A 111 22.00 10.74 -2.00
N TYR A 112 21.77 9.49 -2.42
CA TYR A 112 21.12 9.15 -3.69
C TYR A 112 19.81 8.36 -3.51
N SER A 113 19.18 8.54 -2.36
CA SER A 113 18.07 7.73 -1.85
C SER A 113 16.91 7.61 -2.84
N ILE A 114 16.40 8.72 -3.39
CA ILE A 114 15.28 8.68 -4.35
C ILE A 114 15.59 7.76 -5.54
N SER A 115 16.71 8.03 -6.22
CA SER A 115 17.11 7.30 -7.43
C SER A 115 17.33 5.82 -7.11
N ILE A 116 18.07 5.53 -6.03
CA ILE A 116 18.35 4.15 -5.65
C ILE A 116 17.07 3.42 -5.28
N MET A 117 16.20 3.98 -4.43
CA MET A 117 14.96 3.30 -4.04
C MET A 117 14.04 3.05 -5.24
N HIS A 118 13.88 4.04 -6.12
CA HIS A 118 13.05 3.91 -7.31
C HIS A 118 13.59 2.85 -8.28
N ASP A 119 14.87 2.91 -8.62
CA ASP A 119 15.50 1.98 -9.56
C ASP A 119 15.58 0.56 -8.97
N TYR A 120 15.80 0.47 -7.66
CA TYR A 120 15.84 -0.81 -6.93
C TYR A 120 14.49 -1.54 -7.00
N VAL A 121 13.39 -0.84 -6.72
CA VAL A 121 12.04 -1.43 -6.78
C VAL A 121 11.62 -1.67 -8.24
N SER A 122 11.94 -0.76 -9.16
CA SER A 122 11.64 -0.91 -10.59
C SER A 122 12.32 -2.15 -11.19
N ARG A 123 13.54 -2.48 -10.73
CA ARG A 123 14.25 -3.69 -11.13
C ARG A 123 13.61 -4.96 -10.57
N LEU A 124 13.19 -4.94 -9.30
CA LEU A 124 12.69 -6.14 -8.61
C LEU A 124 11.22 -6.43 -8.86
N ALA A 125 10.39 -5.40 -9.02
CA ALA A 125 8.95 -5.50 -9.19
C ALA A 125 8.41 -4.31 -10.00
N PRO A 126 8.68 -4.25 -11.32
CA PRO A 126 8.37 -3.09 -12.16
C PRO A 126 6.89 -2.70 -12.14
N THR A 127 5.99 -3.70 -12.22
CA THR A 127 4.54 -3.48 -12.18
C THR A 127 4.10 -2.89 -10.84
N ALA A 128 4.59 -3.45 -9.74
CA ALA A 128 4.25 -2.99 -8.39
C ALA A 128 4.84 -1.59 -8.09
N ALA A 129 6.05 -1.30 -8.57
CA ALA A 129 6.72 -0.01 -8.42
C ALA A 129 5.87 1.14 -8.98
N ARG A 130 5.30 0.93 -10.17
CA ARG A 130 4.48 1.91 -10.87
C ARG A 130 3.13 2.14 -10.20
N ILE A 131 2.52 1.09 -9.64
CA ILE A 131 1.19 1.17 -9.03
C ILE A 131 1.26 1.71 -7.61
N PHE A 132 2.14 1.15 -6.78
CA PHE A 132 2.29 1.53 -5.38
C PHE A 132 3.22 2.73 -5.22
N ALA A 133 2.92 3.83 -5.91
CA ALA A 133 3.73 5.03 -5.90
C ALA A 133 3.89 5.57 -4.47
N TRP A 134 5.13 5.90 -4.06
CA TRP A 134 5.43 6.36 -2.69
C TRP A 134 4.65 7.60 -2.25
N ARG A 135 4.23 8.43 -3.21
CA ARG A 135 3.39 9.62 -2.96
C ARG A 135 2.02 9.26 -2.37
N LEU A 136 1.50 8.07 -2.66
CA LEU A 136 0.26 7.55 -2.06
C LEU A 136 0.48 7.05 -0.62
N TYR A 137 1.73 6.81 -0.23
CA TYR A 137 2.12 6.25 1.06
C TYR A 137 3.10 7.17 1.81
N PRO A 138 2.72 8.42 2.10
CA PRO A 138 3.63 9.39 2.69
C PRO A 138 4.03 9.02 4.13
N HIS A 139 3.28 8.17 4.82
CA HIS A 139 3.66 7.60 6.12
C HIS A 139 4.83 6.59 6.03
N LEU A 140 5.17 6.12 4.81
CA LEU A 140 6.34 5.30 4.53
C LEU A 140 7.51 6.11 3.97
N CYS A 141 7.39 7.43 3.91
CA CYS A 141 8.43 8.33 3.45
C CYS A 141 9.20 8.90 4.64
N ILE A 142 10.43 9.32 4.38
CA ILE A 142 11.27 10.06 5.33
C ILE A 142 11.60 11.41 4.74
N SER A 143 11.89 12.39 5.58
CA SER A 143 12.43 13.66 5.12
C SER A 143 13.81 13.44 4.49
N ASP A 144 14.10 14.13 3.39
CA ASP A 144 15.35 13.97 2.65
C ASP A 144 16.54 14.20 3.59
N PRO A 145 17.42 13.19 3.80
CA PRO A 145 18.57 13.31 4.70
C PRO A 145 19.60 14.34 4.20
N VAL A 146 19.55 14.72 2.92
CA VAL A 146 20.36 15.79 2.33
C VAL A 146 19.70 17.17 2.54
N LEU A 147 18.51 17.22 3.15
CA LEU A 147 17.74 18.44 3.42
C LEU A 147 17.45 19.27 2.16
N LYS A 148 17.29 18.58 1.01
CA LYS A 148 16.90 19.25 -0.23
C LYS A 148 15.51 19.88 -0.04
N PRO A 149 15.36 21.17 -0.39
CA PRO A 149 14.11 21.89 -0.15
C PRO A 149 12.97 21.28 -0.98
N MET A 150 11.76 21.34 -0.42
CA MET A 150 10.52 20.98 -1.09
C MET A 150 10.08 22.14 -1.98
N ASP A 151 9.50 21.83 -3.14
CA ASP A 151 9.07 22.77 -4.19
C ASP A 151 8.59 24.13 -3.64
N ALA A 152 9.36 25.18 -3.95
CA ALA A 152 9.13 26.58 -3.55
C ALA A 152 9.11 26.90 -2.04
N ARG A 153 9.42 25.93 -1.15
CA ARG A 153 9.50 26.09 0.31
C ARG A 153 10.90 25.72 0.81
N PRO A 154 11.85 26.68 0.85
CA PRO A 154 13.25 26.40 1.18
C PRO A 154 13.48 25.92 2.61
N HIS A 155 12.53 26.17 3.52
CA HIS A 155 12.62 25.82 4.93
C HIS A 155 12.11 24.41 5.26
N LEU A 156 11.61 23.66 4.28
CA LEU A 156 11.04 22.32 4.48
C LEU A 156 11.76 21.32 3.58
N ALA A 157 12.36 20.29 4.18
CA ALA A 157 12.95 19.19 3.41
C ALA A 157 11.84 18.41 2.71
N ARG A 158 12.07 18.04 1.45
CA ARG A 158 11.14 17.19 0.69
C ARG A 158 11.07 15.78 1.31
N ASP A 159 9.94 15.11 1.11
CA ASP A 159 9.80 13.71 1.49
C ASP A 159 10.30 12.78 0.36
N ILE A 160 10.91 11.67 0.77
CA ILE A 160 11.50 10.68 -0.13
C ILE A 160 11.06 9.25 0.27
N PRO A 161 10.99 8.31 -0.69
CA PRO A 161 10.70 6.92 -0.37
C PRO A 161 11.74 6.33 0.58
N SER A 162 11.29 5.62 1.61
CA SER A 162 12.17 4.90 2.53
C SER A 162 12.31 3.42 2.17
N LEU A 163 13.22 2.72 2.85
CA LEU A 163 13.31 1.25 2.78
C LEU A 163 12.00 0.56 3.22
N ARG A 164 11.16 1.21 4.05
CA ARG A 164 9.84 0.68 4.42
C ARG A 164 8.89 0.67 3.22
N TRP A 165 8.94 1.70 2.39
CA TRP A 165 8.19 1.74 1.13
C TRP A 165 8.67 0.62 0.19
N VAL A 166 9.98 0.46 0.01
CA VAL A 166 10.55 -0.64 -0.79
C VAL A 166 10.03 -2.00 -0.33
N SER A 167 10.12 -2.29 0.98
CA SER A 167 9.61 -3.53 1.56
C SER A 167 8.11 -3.71 1.33
N MET A 168 7.31 -2.65 1.48
CA MET A 168 5.87 -2.68 1.24
C MET A 168 5.55 -3.05 -0.22
N VAL A 169 6.19 -2.41 -1.20
CA VAL A 169 5.93 -2.67 -2.62
C VAL A 169 6.26 -4.12 -2.99
N LEU A 170 7.43 -4.61 -2.56
CA LEU A 170 7.87 -5.98 -2.83
C LEU A 170 6.94 -7.01 -2.15
N TYR A 171 6.52 -6.72 -0.92
CA TYR A 171 5.63 -7.58 -0.16
C TYR A 171 4.24 -7.67 -0.82
N ARG A 172 3.63 -6.53 -1.15
CA ARG A 172 2.30 -6.51 -1.78
C ARG A 172 2.31 -7.14 -3.16
N GLY A 173 3.35 -6.89 -3.96
CA GLY A 173 3.52 -7.56 -5.26
C GLY A 173 3.57 -9.07 -5.12
N ARG A 174 4.26 -9.59 -4.08
CA ARG A 174 4.29 -11.01 -3.76
C ARG A 174 2.92 -11.54 -3.31
N VAL A 175 2.22 -10.84 -2.44
CA VAL A 175 0.89 -11.26 -1.93
C VAL A 175 -0.10 -11.39 -3.09
N VAL A 176 -0.17 -10.42 -3.99
CA VAL A 176 -1.04 -10.48 -5.19
C VAL A 176 -0.73 -11.74 -6.01
N ARG A 177 0.55 -12.01 -6.30
CA ARG A 177 0.94 -13.24 -7.03
C ARG A 177 0.56 -14.50 -6.27
N GLN A 178 0.70 -14.52 -4.95
CA GLN A 178 0.31 -15.67 -4.13
C GLN A 178 -1.19 -15.93 -4.22
N VAL A 179 -2.04 -14.91 -4.09
CA VAL A 179 -3.50 -15.03 -4.26
C VAL A 179 -3.84 -15.63 -5.62
N LEU A 180 -3.30 -15.04 -6.70
CA LEU A 180 -3.58 -15.50 -8.06
C LEU A 180 -3.04 -16.92 -8.32
N THR A 181 -1.91 -17.28 -7.72
CA THR A 181 -1.33 -18.63 -7.84
C THR A 181 -2.19 -19.65 -7.09
N LEU A 182 -2.64 -19.34 -5.88
CA LEU A 182 -3.49 -20.24 -5.07
C LEU A 182 -4.81 -20.52 -5.79
N LEU A 183 -5.48 -19.47 -6.27
CA LEU A 183 -6.68 -19.61 -7.10
C LEU A 183 -6.42 -20.42 -8.38
N GLY A 184 -5.31 -20.12 -9.07
CA GLY A 184 -4.94 -20.82 -10.31
C GLY A 184 -4.64 -22.32 -10.12
N ILE A 185 -4.02 -22.71 -9.00
CA ILE A 185 -3.78 -24.12 -8.63
C ILE A 185 -5.12 -24.85 -8.44
N GLU A 186 -6.11 -24.19 -7.87
CA GLU A 186 -7.45 -24.76 -7.62
C GLU A 186 -8.38 -24.67 -8.84
N GLY A 187 -7.88 -24.19 -9.98
CA GLY A 187 -8.62 -24.11 -11.25
C GLY A 187 -9.29 -22.75 -11.50
N HIS A 188 -9.29 -21.84 -10.54
CA HIS A 188 -9.86 -20.50 -10.65
C HIS A 188 -8.87 -19.53 -11.32
N ARG A 189 -8.62 -19.72 -12.61
CA ARG A 189 -7.63 -18.93 -13.37
C ARG A 189 -8.17 -17.56 -13.76
N VAL A 190 -7.27 -16.61 -13.94
CA VAL A 190 -7.55 -15.27 -14.48
C VAL A 190 -6.45 -14.89 -15.48
N PRO A 191 -6.68 -13.93 -16.40
CA PRO A 191 -5.65 -13.48 -17.33
C PRO A 191 -4.42 -12.94 -16.61
N ALA A 192 -3.22 -13.09 -17.19
CA ALA A 192 -1.97 -12.60 -16.57
C ALA A 192 -2.00 -11.11 -16.20
N ARG A 193 -2.73 -10.30 -16.99
CA ARG A 193 -2.92 -8.86 -16.73
C ARG A 193 -3.71 -8.57 -15.45
N ALA A 194 -4.43 -9.55 -14.89
CA ALA A 194 -5.14 -9.41 -13.62
C ALA A 194 -4.19 -9.11 -12.45
N GLU A 195 -2.91 -9.49 -12.52
CA GLU A 195 -1.91 -9.09 -11.52
C GLU A 195 -1.86 -7.55 -11.37
N GLU A 196 -1.79 -6.83 -12.50
CA GLU A 196 -1.74 -5.37 -12.49
C GLU A 196 -3.05 -4.76 -11.96
N ALA A 197 -4.19 -5.29 -12.40
CA ALA A 197 -5.50 -4.81 -12.00
C ALA A 197 -5.77 -5.05 -10.51
N LEU A 198 -5.33 -6.18 -9.96
CA LEU A 198 -5.48 -6.50 -8.55
C LEU A 198 -4.55 -5.66 -7.65
N MET A 199 -3.37 -5.28 -8.13
CA MET A 199 -2.54 -4.28 -7.44
C MET A 199 -3.22 -2.91 -7.38
N ARG A 200 -3.87 -2.47 -8.48
CA ARG A 200 -4.69 -1.23 -8.48
C ARG A 200 -5.87 -1.35 -7.52
N PHE A 201 -6.53 -2.51 -7.47
CA PHE A 201 -7.59 -2.77 -6.51
C PHE A 201 -7.10 -2.61 -5.08
N TRP A 202 -5.91 -3.11 -4.75
CA TRP A 202 -5.33 -2.89 -3.42
C TRP A 202 -5.09 -1.40 -3.12
N VAL A 203 -4.60 -0.62 -4.09
CA VAL A 203 -4.50 0.85 -3.91
C VAL A 203 -5.88 1.45 -3.61
N LEU A 204 -6.93 1.01 -4.32
CA LEU A 204 -8.30 1.46 -4.06
C LEU A 204 -8.76 1.14 -2.63
N MET A 205 -8.42 -0.04 -2.10
CA MET A 205 -8.70 -0.42 -0.71
C MET A 205 -8.01 0.49 0.31
N ASP A 206 -6.79 0.96 0.00
CA ASP A 206 -6.03 1.85 0.89
C ASP A 206 -6.55 3.29 0.92
N LEU A 207 -7.20 3.75 -0.14
CA LEU A 207 -7.69 5.13 -0.23
C LEU A 207 -8.79 5.35 0.83
N GLY A 208 -8.54 6.28 1.74
CA GLY A 208 -9.38 6.50 2.91
C GLY A 208 -10.60 7.38 2.70
N THR A 209 -10.78 8.00 1.53
CA THR A 209 -11.95 8.86 1.26
C THR A 209 -12.69 8.42 0.01
N PHE A 210 -14.00 8.64 0.01
CA PHE A 210 -14.87 8.28 -1.10
C PHE A 210 -14.50 9.07 -2.36
N GLY A 211 -14.20 10.37 -2.20
CA GLY A 211 -13.74 11.23 -3.27
C GLY A 211 -12.45 10.72 -3.92
N ALA A 212 -11.46 10.31 -3.13
CA ALA A 212 -10.20 9.77 -3.65
C ALA A 212 -10.43 8.44 -4.38
N ARG A 213 -11.22 7.52 -3.80
CA ARG A 213 -11.56 6.23 -4.45
C ARG A 213 -12.25 6.45 -5.80
N ARG A 214 -13.25 7.33 -5.83
CA ARG A 214 -14.00 7.65 -7.06
C ARG A 214 -13.10 8.27 -8.13
N ARG A 215 -12.24 9.21 -7.76
CA ARG A 215 -11.30 9.85 -8.68
C ARG A 215 -10.31 8.82 -9.25
N TYR A 216 -9.73 8.00 -8.38
CA TYR A 216 -8.79 6.95 -8.76
C TYR A 216 -9.42 5.95 -9.73
N LEU A 217 -10.66 5.50 -9.50
CA LEU A 217 -11.39 4.64 -10.43
C LEU A 217 -11.65 5.32 -11.78
N ARG A 218 -12.10 6.58 -11.77
CA ARG A 218 -12.46 7.30 -13.00
C ARG A 218 -11.25 7.58 -13.89
N GLU A 219 -10.13 8.00 -13.31
CA GLU A 219 -8.96 8.48 -14.04
C GLU A 219 -7.88 7.40 -14.20
N GLY A 220 -7.72 6.53 -13.19
CA GLY A 220 -6.61 5.58 -13.11
C GLY A 220 -6.88 4.18 -13.69
N TRP A 221 -8.14 3.85 -14.03
CA TRP A 221 -8.53 2.51 -14.45
C TRP A 221 -9.10 2.49 -15.88
N GLY A 222 -8.62 1.56 -16.69
CA GLY A 222 -9.24 1.24 -17.98
C GLY A 222 -10.47 0.35 -17.82
N LYS A 223 -11.26 0.21 -18.90
CA LYS A 223 -12.39 -0.74 -18.96
C LYS A 223 -11.93 -2.18 -18.66
N VAL A 224 -10.79 -2.57 -19.23
CA VAL A 224 -10.21 -3.91 -19.03
C VAL A 224 -9.85 -4.17 -17.57
N ASP A 225 -9.32 -3.17 -16.85
CA ASP A 225 -8.94 -3.35 -15.43
C ASP A 225 -10.18 -3.62 -14.57
N VAL A 226 -11.28 -2.92 -14.82
CA VAL A 226 -12.57 -3.16 -14.13
C VAL A 226 -13.05 -4.59 -14.40
N LEU A 227 -13.05 -5.04 -15.65
CA LEU A 227 -13.47 -6.40 -16.01
C LEU A 227 -12.59 -7.47 -15.37
N LEU A 228 -11.28 -7.28 -15.34
CA LEU A 228 -10.35 -8.23 -14.73
C LEU A 228 -10.58 -8.37 -13.22
N VAL A 229 -10.88 -7.26 -12.53
CA VAL A 229 -11.20 -7.30 -11.09
C VAL A 229 -12.58 -7.90 -10.85
N GLN A 230 -13.58 -7.63 -11.69
CA GLN A 230 -14.89 -8.28 -11.60
C GLN A 230 -14.79 -9.80 -11.84
N MET A 231 -14.03 -10.25 -12.85
CA MET A 231 -13.75 -11.67 -13.07
C MET A 231 -13.07 -12.28 -11.85
N PHE A 232 -12.10 -11.57 -11.26
CA PHE A 232 -11.45 -12.01 -10.03
C PHE A 232 -12.42 -12.17 -8.86
N PHE A 233 -13.39 -11.26 -8.67
CA PHE A 233 -14.44 -11.41 -7.65
C PHE A 233 -15.25 -12.69 -7.86
N VAL A 234 -15.71 -12.94 -9.09
CA VAL A 234 -16.42 -14.18 -9.44
C VAL A 234 -15.57 -15.41 -9.15
N LYS A 235 -14.27 -15.38 -9.47
CA LYS A 235 -13.35 -16.49 -9.17
C LYS A 235 -13.16 -16.73 -7.68
N VAL A 236 -13.13 -15.68 -6.87
CA VAL A 236 -13.09 -15.80 -5.40
C VAL A 236 -14.39 -16.40 -4.89
N ASP A 237 -15.55 -15.93 -5.36
CA ASP A 237 -16.85 -16.46 -4.94
C ASP A 237 -17.02 -17.93 -5.31
N MET A 238 -16.62 -18.32 -6.54
CA MET A 238 -16.60 -19.72 -6.96
C MET A 238 -15.73 -20.60 -6.05
N ARG A 239 -14.64 -20.06 -5.50
CA ARG A 239 -13.75 -20.79 -4.60
C ARG A 239 -14.31 -20.92 -3.19
N MET A 240 -15.07 -19.92 -2.74
CA MET A 240 -15.67 -19.89 -1.39
C MET A 240 -17.02 -20.61 -1.35
N GLY A 241 -17.70 -20.79 -2.49
CA GLY A 241 -18.95 -21.51 -2.60
C GLY A 241 -18.81 -23.02 -2.36
N HIS A 242 -19.83 -23.62 -1.72
CA HIS A 242 -19.87 -25.07 -1.56
C HIS A 242 -20.12 -25.76 -2.91
N PRO A 243 -19.28 -26.73 -3.33
CA PRO A 243 -19.28 -27.27 -4.69
C PRO A 243 -20.52 -28.10 -5.05
N VAL A 244 -21.29 -28.57 -4.06
CA VAL A 244 -22.42 -29.50 -4.29
C VAL A 244 -23.77 -28.82 -4.11
N THR A 245 -23.92 -28.02 -3.06
CA THR A 245 -25.20 -27.36 -2.76
C THR A 245 -25.31 -26.01 -3.49
N GLY A 246 -24.21 -25.48 -4.03
CA GLY A 246 -24.13 -24.10 -4.54
C GLY A 246 -24.31 -23.03 -3.45
N GLY A 247 -24.86 -23.41 -2.30
CA GLY A 247 -25.05 -22.59 -1.12
C GLY A 247 -23.76 -22.47 -0.33
N ALA A 248 -22.98 -21.45 -0.62
CA ALA A 248 -22.89 -20.39 0.37
C ALA A 248 -23.99 -19.41 -0.05
N GLU A 249 -24.96 -19.11 0.80
CA GLU A 249 -26.00 -18.13 0.47
C GLU A 249 -25.36 -16.77 0.17
N GLY A 250 -25.00 -16.54 -1.11
CA GLY A 250 -24.74 -15.26 -1.75
C GLY A 250 -23.36 -14.61 -1.56
N GLY A 251 -22.24 -15.18 -2.04
CA GLY A 251 -20.98 -14.43 -2.32
C GLY A 251 -20.37 -13.62 -1.14
N TRP A 252 -20.91 -13.78 0.05
CA TRP A 252 -20.75 -12.86 1.17
C TRP A 252 -19.40 -13.01 1.83
N LEU A 253 -18.85 -14.24 1.87
CA LEU A 253 -17.50 -14.50 2.35
C LEU A 253 -16.44 -13.90 1.40
N GLY A 254 -16.62 -14.04 0.08
CA GLY A 254 -15.74 -13.41 -0.90
C GLY A 254 -15.75 -11.89 -0.76
N HIS A 255 -16.95 -11.29 -0.70
CA HIS A 255 -17.13 -9.87 -0.46
C HIS A 255 -16.51 -9.41 0.89
N LEU A 256 -16.75 -10.16 1.98
CA LEU A 256 -16.20 -9.88 3.31
C LEU A 256 -14.67 -9.83 3.26
N LEU A 257 -14.02 -10.86 2.71
CA LEU A 257 -12.57 -10.96 2.62
C LEU A 257 -11.95 -9.86 1.76
N LEU A 258 -12.64 -9.46 0.68
CA LEU A 258 -12.21 -8.38 -0.21
C LEU A 258 -12.48 -6.97 0.33
N THR A 259 -13.33 -6.85 1.36
CA THR A 259 -13.60 -5.59 2.06
C THR A 259 -12.66 -5.37 3.26
N GLN A 260 -11.90 -6.39 3.66
CA GLN A 260 -10.89 -6.26 4.71
C GLN A 260 -9.84 -5.18 4.40
N LYS A 261 -9.04 -4.80 5.41
CA LYS A 261 -8.03 -3.73 5.30
C LYS A 261 -6.98 -3.99 4.20
N SER A 262 -6.81 -5.24 3.77
CA SER A 262 -5.71 -5.69 2.93
C SER A 262 -6.01 -7.04 2.25
N LEU A 263 -5.46 -7.29 1.05
CA LEU A 263 -5.50 -8.61 0.40
C LEU A 263 -4.69 -9.69 1.11
N VAL A 264 -3.93 -9.31 2.15
CA VAL A 264 -3.24 -10.22 3.07
C VAL A 264 -4.23 -11.21 3.68
N THR A 265 -5.38 -10.74 4.18
CA THR A 265 -6.39 -11.60 4.81
C THR A 265 -6.90 -12.66 3.85
N LEU A 266 -7.27 -12.27 2.62
CA LEU A 266 -7.67 -13.22 1.58
C LEU A 266 -6.55 -14.25 1.31
N ARG A 267 -5.31 -13.80 1.17
CA ARG A 267 -4.15 -14.66 0.93
C ARG A 267 -3.95 -15.67 2.07
N ASP A 268 -4.11 -15.25 3.31
CA ASP A 268 -3.92 -16.11 4.49
C ASP A 268 -5.06 -17.13 4.64
N VAL A 269 -6.31 -16.74 4.34
CA VAL A 269 -7.44 -17.68 4.24
C VAL A 269 -7.22 -18.70 3.13
N LEU A 270 -6.78 -18.28 1.94
CA LEU A 270 -6.48 -19.20 0.83
C LEU A 270 -5.31 -20.15 1.12
N MET A 271 -4.34 -19.73 1.94
CA MET A 271 -3.25 -20.62 2.40
C MET A 271 -3.72 -21.63 3.45
N GLY A 272 -4.88 -21.41 4.08
CA GLY A 272 -5.37 -22.17 5.22
C GLY A 272 -4.61 -21.87 6.51
N SER A 273 -3.98 -20.70 6.61
CA SER A 273 -3.33 -20.23 7.85
C SER A 273 -4.30 -19.50 8.79
N GLU A 274 -5.36 -18.94 8.24
CA GLU A 274 -6.46 -18.28 8.97
C GLU A 274 -7.72 -19.16 8.87
N LEU A 275 -8.56 -19.16 9.91
CA LEU A 275 -9.82 -19.92 10.00
C LEU A 275 -9.68 -21.45 10.02
N ARG A 276 -8.54 -21.98 10.46
CA ARG A 276 -8.37 -23.42 10.63
C ARG A 276 -9.03 -23.87 11.93
N CYS A 277 -10.17 -24.57 11.83
CA CYS A 277 -10.72 -25.28 12.97
C CYS A 277 -9.80 -26.46 13.31
N ASP A 278 -9.08 -26.38 14.44
CA ASP A 278 -8.75 -27.61 15.16
C ASP A 278 -10.07 -28.16 15.73
N GLU A 279 -10.18 -29.49 15.79
CA GLU A 279 -11.39 -30.29 16.03
C GLU A 279 -12.20 -29.94 17.31
N TYR A 280 -11.72 -28.99 18.12
CA TYR A 280 -12.28 -28.56 19.40
C TYR A 280 -12.23 -27.04 19.66
N CYS A 281 -12.05 -26.18 18.64
CA CYS A 281 -11.93 -24.73 18.87
C CYS A 281 -12.97 -23.91 18.09
N ASP A 282 -13.87 -23.23 18.81
CA ASP A 282 -14.84 -22.26 18.26
C ASP A 282 -14.20 -20.92 17.87
N ARG A 283 -12.91 -20.70 18.17
CA ARG A 283 -12.17 -19.47 17.83
C ARG A 283 -12.33 -18.97 16.38
N PRO A 284 -12.37 -19.83 15.34
CA PRO A 284 -12.54 -19.37 13.96
C PRO A 284 -13.87 -18.67 13.73
N TYR A 285 -14.90 -19.02 14.51
CA TYR A 285 -16.22 -18.40 14.41
C TYR A 285 -16.22 -17.02 15.06
N ASP A 286 -15.65 -16.86 16.25
CA ASP A 286 -15.55 -15.57 16.93
C ASP A 286 -14.74 -14.55 16.12
N GLU A 287 -13.61 -14.97 15.55
CA GLU A 287 -12.78 -14.13 14.68
C GLU A 287 -13.53 -13.73 13.39
N LEU A 288 -14.29 -14.66 12.79
CA LEU A 288 -15.11 -14.37 11.62
C LEU A 288 -16.25 -13.38 11.94
N MET A 289 -16.89 -13.55 13.10
CA MET A 289 -17.93 -12.64 13.59
C MET A 289 -17.38 -11.24 13.80
N GLU A 290 -16.19 -11.12 14.39
CA GLU A 290 -15.49 -9.83 14.50
C GLU A 290 -15.28 -9.18 13.12
N TRP A 291 -14.85 -9.96 12.13
CA TRP A 291 -14.67 -9.43 10.78
C TRP A 291 -15.99 -8.98 10.17
N VAL A 292 -17.08 -9.74 10.32
CA VAL A 292 -18.41 -9.38 9.82
C VAL A 292 -18.88 -8.07 10.43
N VAL A 293 -18.85 -7.98 11.77
CA VAL A 293 -19.33 -6.81 12.53
C VAL A 293 -18.50 -5.56 12.22
N GLN A 294 -17.18 -5.67 12.12
CA GLN A 294 -16.32 -4.53 11.76
C GLN A 294 -16.47 -4.09 10.31
N THR A 295 -16.90 -5.00 9.43
CA THR A 295 -16.99 -4.74 7.98
C THR A 295 -18.26 -4.01 7.62
N TYR A 296 -19.41 -4.51 8.06
CA TYR A 296 -20.70 -4.02 7.58
C TYR A 296 -21.38 -3.10 8.61
N PRO A 297 -22.01 -2.00 8.15
CA PRO A 297 -22.85 -1.19 9.03
C PRO A 297 -24.09 -1.97 9.47
N VAL A 298 -24.64 -1.63 10.64
CA VAL A 298 -25.79 -2.32 11.27
C VAL A 298 -26.97 -2.51 10.30
N ASN A 299 -27.23 -1.50 9.46
CA ASN A 299 -28.34 -1.53 8.49
C ASN A 299 -28.17 -2.54 7.34
N ARG A 300 -27.04 -3.25 7.26
CA ARG A 300 -26.81 -4.36 6.33
C ARG A 300 -27.10 -5.72 6.93
N PHE A 301 -27.33 -5.80 8.25
CA PHE A 301 -27.67 -7.05 8.91
C PHE A 301 -29.17 -7.26 8.97
N ASP A 302 -29.60 -8.51 8.76
CA ASP A 302 -30.94 -8.97 9.07
C ASP A 302 -30.99 -9.41 10.53
N LEU A 303 -31.20 -8.43 11.42
CA LEU A 303 -31.22 -8.65 12.86
C LEU A 303 -32.45 -9.43 13.33
N ASP A 304 -33.46 -9.64 12.47
CA ASP A 304 -34.59 -10.50 12.79
C ASP A 304 -34.16 -11.98 12.84
N TRP A 305 -33.13 -12.34 12.08
CA TRP A 305 -32.60 -13.71 12.02
C TRP A 305 -31.47 -13.95 13.02
N VAL A 306 -30.63 -12.94 13.27
CA VAL A 306 -29.49 -13.01 14.22
C VAL A 306 -29.46 -11.76 15.11
N PRO A 307 -30.33 -11.67 16.13
CA PRO A 307 -30.46 -10.48 16.96
C PRO A 307 -29.18 -10.17 17.77
N ASP A 308 -28.45 -11.20 18.15
CA ASP A 308 -27.26 -11.10 18.99
C ASP A 308 -25.99 -10.67 18.21
N LEU A 309 -26.08 -10.52 16.88
CA LEU A 309 -24.93 -10.24 16.01
C LEU A 309 -24.26 -8.88 16.28
N VAL A 310 -25.01 -7.91 16.76
CA VAL A 310 -24.52 -6.55 17.09
C VAL A 310 -24.62 -6.25 18.58
N ASP A 311 -24.99 -7.24 19.38
CA ASP A 311 -25.06 -7.10 20.82
C ASP A 311 -23.65 -7.16 21.43
N GLU A 312 -23.30 -6.13 22.19
CA GLU A 312 -21.97 -5.98 22.78
C GLU A 312 -21.73 -7.02 23.89
N GLU A 313 -22.77 -7.42 24.62
CA GLU A 313 -22.67 -8.46 25.64
C GLU A 313 -22.43 -9.84 25.03
N SER A 314 -23.07 -10.13 23.89
CA SER A 314 -22.93 -11.40 23.17
C SER A 314 -21.64 -11.51 22.36
N THR A 315 -21.22 -10.43 21.69
CA THR A 315 -20.04 -10.45 20.80
C THR A 315 -18.74 -9.99 21.47
N GLY A 316 -18.82 -9.23 22.56
CA GLY A 316 -17.67 -8.58 23.18
C GLY A 316 -17.07 -7.45 22.33
N ILE A 317 -17.74 -7.05 21.23
CA ILE A 317 -17.27 -6.00 20.32
C ILE A 317 -17.99 -4.70 20.66
N PRO A 318 -17.27 -3.61 20.98
CA PRO A 318 -17.91 -2.35 21.30
C PRO A 318 -18.70 -1.82 20.10
N SER A 319 -19.91 -1.30 20.34
CA SER A 319 -20.83 -0.82 19.31
C SER A 319 -20.23 0.22 18.34
N GLU A 320 -19.21 0.97 18.78
CA GLU A 320 -18.44 1.92 17.98
C GLU A 320 -17.63 1.28 16.83
N TYR A 321 -17.24 0.01 16.97
CA TYR A 321 -16.50 -0.75 15.96
C TYR A 321 -17.39 -1.34 14.87
N VAL A 322 -18.72 -1.31 15.03
CA VAL A 322 -19.64 -1.83 14.01
C VAL A 322 -19.54 -1.00 12.72
N GLY A 323 -19.28 -1.68 11.61
CA GLY A 323 -19.06 -1.08 10.29
C GLY A 323 -17.86 -0.13 10.22
N PHE A 324 -16.88 -0.25 11.13
CA PHE A 324 -15.71 0.61 11.20
C PHE A 324 -14.91 0.66 9.89
N LEU A 325 -14.84 -0.44 9.13
CA LEU A 325 -14.15 -0.49 7.84
C LEU A 325 -14.84 0.32 6.74
N CYS A 326 -16.13 0.60 6.91
CA CYS A 326 -16.95 1.44 6.04
C CYS A 326 -16.96 2.91 6.48
N ARG A 327 -15.98 3.37 7.27
CA ARG A 327 -15.83 4.80 7.63
C ARG A 327 -14.61 5.44 6.98
N GLU A 328 -14.75 6.70 6.57
CA GLU A 328 -13.65 7.46 5.97
C GLU A 328 -12.47 7.56 6.94
N HIS A 329 -11.27 7.38 6.39
CA HIS A 329 -10.01 7.25 7.10
C HIS A 329 -9.98 6.16 8.19
N ARG A 330 -11.04 5.34 8.29
CA ARG A 330 -11.29 4.43 9.39
C ARG A 330 -11.23 5.17 10.73
N LEU A 331 -11.94 6.30 10.79
CA LEU A 331 -12.15 7.08 12.00
C LEU A 331 -13.55 6.81 12.54
N PHE A 332 -13.73 6.86 13.86
CA PHE A 332 -15.03 6.63 14.49
C PHE A 332 -16.08 7.67 14.08
N ASP A 333 -15.68 8.92 13.86
CA ASP A 333 -16.54 10.00 13.37
C ASP A 333 -16.52 10.14 11.83
N GLY A 334 -15.86 9.20 11.13
CA GLY A 334 -15.73 9.22 9.68
C GLY A 334 -17.08 9.03 8.97
N SER A 335 -17.25 9.75 7.85
CA SER A 335 -18.42 9.56 6.98
C SER A 335 -18.44 8.18 6.33
N TYR A 336 -19.58 7.73 5.80
CA TYR A 336 -19.67 6.42 5.15
C TYR A 336 -18.76 6.33 3.92
N LEU A 337 -17.95 5.27 3.89
CA LEU A 337 -17.02 4.92 2.82
C LEU A 337 -17.47 3.58 2.20
N PRO A 338 -18.07 3.59 1.00
CA PRO A 338 -18.42 2.36 0.27
C PRO A 338 -17.19 1.46 0.09
N SER A 339 -17.40 0.14 0.14
CA SER A 339 -16.31 -0.83 -0.04
C SER A 339 -15.65 -0.65 -1.40
N ALA A 340 -14.38 -1.07 -1.51
CA ALA A 340 -13.69 -1.05 -2.80
C ALA A 340 -14.37 -1.99 -3.81
N VAL A 341 -14.98 -3.08 -3.33
CA VAL A 341 -15.75 -4.05 -4.11
C VAL A 341 -16.99 -3.38 -4.73
N ASP A 342 -17.85 -2.81 -3.89
CA ASP A 342 -19.08 -2.10 -4.31
C ASP A 342 -18.77 -1.02 -5.36
N LEU A 343 -17.67 -0.29 -5.18
CA LEU A 343 -17.25 0.76 -6.09
C LEU A 343 -16.82 0.24 -7.45
N VAL A 344 -16.08 -0.88 -7.50
CA VAL A 344 -15.70 -1.53 -8.76
C VAL A 344 -16.93 -2.09 -9.47
N GLU A 345 -17.86 -2.69 -8.72
CA GLU A 345 -19.11 -3.21 -9.27
C GLU A 345 -19.99 -2.10 -9.85
N ALA A 346 -20.20 -1.02 -9.10
CA ALA A 346 -20.94 0.14 -9.56
C ALA A 346 -20.28 0.80 -10.79
N GLU A 347 -18.94 0.87 -10.81
CA GLU A 347 -18.22 1.41 -11.96
C GLU A 347 -18.31 0.47 -13.19
N GLY A 348 -18.33 -0.85 -12.98
CA GLY A 348 -18.62 -1.83 -14.01
C GLY A 348 -20.03 -1.65 -14.58
N LEU A 349 -21.04 -1.56 -13.73
CA LEU A 349 -22.43 -1.28 -14.10
C LEU A 349 -22.54 -0.01 -14.94
N LYS A 350 -21.87 1.06 -14.53
CA LYS A 350 -21.84 2.34 -15.22
C LYS A 350 -21.13 2.29 -16.58
N ARG A 351 -19.98 1.62 -16.68
CA ARG A 351 -19.16 1.60 -17.91
C ARG A 351 -19.69 0.65 -18.97
N PHE A 352 -20.38 -0.41 -18.55
CA PHE A 352 -20.83 -1.47 -19.42
C PHE A 352 -22.35 -1.56 -19.55
N GLY A 353 -23.10 -0.79 -18.76
CA GLY A 353 -24.54 -0.62 -18.94
C GLY A 353 -25.37 -1.84 -18.53
N TYR A 354 -24.94 -2.62 -17.53
CA TYR A 354 -25.65 -3.84 -17.09
C TYR A 354 -27.06 -3.60 -16.52
N ALA A 355 -27.51 -2.35 -16.40
CA ALA A 355 -28.81 -1.98 -15.85
C ALA A 355 -30.00 -2.34 -16.77
N ARG A 356 -29.74 -2.81 -18.01
CA ARG A 356 -30.76 -3.35 -18.90
C ARG A 356 -30.14 -4.53 -19.67
N THR A 357 -30.89 -5.60 -19.88
CA THR A 357 -30.60 -6.77 -20.74
C THR A 357 -29.58 -7.81 -20.27
N ALA A 358 -29.76 -9.05 -20.79
CA ALA A 358 -29.03 -10.32 -20.64
C ALA A 358 -27.50 -10.28 -20.80
N GLN A 359 -26.90 -9.09 -20.78
CA GLN A 359 -25.49 -8.83 -20.97
C GLN A 359 -24.63 -9.15 -19.73
N MET A 360 -25.23 -9.09 -18.53
CA MET A 360 -24.58 -9.51 -17.29
C MET A 360 -24.45 -11.04 -17.24
N ASP A 361 -25.47 -11.77 -17.69
CA ASP A 361 -25.50 -13.24 -17.62
C ASP A 361 -24.43 -13.88 -18.50
N TRP A 362 -24.24 -13.41 -19.75
CA TRP A 362 -23.19 -13.99 -20.60
C TRP A 362 -21.78 -13.64 -20.14
N ARG A 363 -21.54 -12.43 -19.61
CA ARG A 363 -20.20 -12.06 -19.12
C ARG A 363 -19.85 -12.78 -17.83
N THR A 364 -20.81 -12.93 -16.93
CA THR A 364 -20.63 -13.74 -15.72
C THR A 364 -20.36 -15.19 -16.13
N LEU A 365 -21.07 -15.72 -17.12
CA LEU A 365 -20.77 -17.06 -17.67
C LEU A 365 -19.36 -17.13 -18.26
N GLU A 366 -18.92 -16.14 -19.02
CA GLU A 366 -17.53 -16.07 -19.50
C GLU A 366 -16.51 -16.03 -18.37
N PHE A 367 -16.80 -15.28 -17.29
CA PHE A 367 -15.93 -15.24 -16.11
C PHE A 367 -15.87 -16.61 -15.42
N ILE A 368 -17.00 -17.31 -15.32
CA ILE A 368 -17.09 -18.65 -14.76
C ILE A 368 -16.29 -19.62 -15.62
N LEU A 369 -16.50 -19.63 -16.94
CA LEU A 369 -15.87 -20.57 -17.87
C LEU A 369 -14.38 -20.29 -18.12
N TYR A 370 -13.93 -19.05 -17.91
CA TYR A 370 -12.54 -18.67 -18.14
C TYR A 370 -11.57 -19.57 -17.37
N GLY A 371 -10.66 -20.23 -18.10
CA GLY A 371 -9.64 -21.11 -17.53
C GLY A 371 -10.12 -22.52 -17.19
N HIS A 372 -11.41 -22.82 -17.36
CA HIS A 372 -11.97 -24.17 -17.31
C HIS A 372 -12.18 -24.75 -18.70
N VAL A 373 -12.49 -23.91 -19.68
CA VAL A 373 -12.76 -24.30 -21.07
C VAL A 373 -11.80 -23.55 -21.99
N ASP A 374 -11.25 -24.24 -22.99
CA ASP A 374 -10.42 -23.64 -24.03
C ASP A 374 -11.25 -23.01 -25.17
N ALA A 375 -10.58 -22.45 -26.17
CA ALA A 375 -11.27 -21.82 -27.30
C ALA A 375 -12.06 -22.81 -28.19
N ALA A 376 -11.78 -24.12 -28.07
CA ALA A 376 -12.49 -25.17 -28.79
C ALA A 376 -13.69 -25.72 -28.00
N GLY A 377 -13.89 -25.29 -26.75
CA GLY A 377 -14.94 -25.82 -25.88
C GLY A 377 -14.48 -27.00 -25.02
N GLU A 378 -13.19 -27.34 -25.04
CA GLU A 378 -12.65 -28.49 -24.31
C GLU A 378 -12.14 -28.12 -22.92
N ASN A 379 -12.24 -29.06 -21.98
CA ASN A 379 -11.84 -28.83 -20.60
C ASN A 379 -10.32 -28.65 -20.46
N VAL A 380 -9.91 -27.56 -19.84
CA VAL A 380 -8.52 -27.28 -19.51
C VAL A 380 -8.11 -28.07 -18.26
N PRO A 381 -7.02 -28.85 -18.30
CA PRO A 381 -6.60 -29.64 -17.15
C PRO A 381 -6.20 -28.75 -15.96
N VAL A 382 -6.71 -29.10 -14.78
CA VAL A 382 -6.40 -28.45 -13.50
C VAL A 382 -5.25 -29.18 -12.80
N ALA A 383 -4.22 -28.44 -12.37
CA ALA A 383 -3.10 -28.99 -11.64
C ALA A 383 -3.56 -29.38 -10.22
N ARG A 384 -3.72 -30.67 -9.93
CA ARG A 384 -4.17 -31.12 -8.60
C ARG A 384 -3.06 -30.93 -7.56
N ARG A 385 -3.38 -30.28 -6.44
CA ARG A 385 -2.52 -30.28 -5.25
C ARG A 385 -2.49 -31.70 -4.70
N HIS A 386 -1.35 -32.38 -4.80
CA HIS A 386 -1.16 -33.70 -4.17
C HIS A 386 -1.26 -33.54 -2.65
N VAL A 387 -2.44 -33.78 -2.08
CA VAL A 387 -2.58 -33.99 -0.64
C VAL A 387 -1.99 -35.36 -0.36
N LYS A 388 -0.85 -35.42 0.36
CA LYS A 388 -0.37 -36.68 0.93
C LYS A 388 -1.39 -37.12 1.96
N SER A 389 -2.37 -37.92 1.57
CA SER A 389 -3.21 -38.63 2.54
C SER A 389 -2.26 -39.50 3.38
N LYS A 390 -2.12 -39.19 4.67
CA LYS A 390 -1.63 -40.20 5.61
C LYS A 390 -2.63 -41.34 5.50
N LYS A 391 -2.17 -42.50 5.01
CA LYS A 391 -2.94 -43.74 5.10
C LYS A 391 -3.26 -43.93 6.58
N VAL A 392 -4.54 -43.91 6.91
CA VAL A 392 -5.07 -44.44 8.18
C VAL A 392 -5.06 -45.95 8.09
#